data_AF-A0A4R7J632-F1
#
_entry.id   AF-A0A4R7J632-F1
#
_cell.length_a   1.000
_cell.length_b   1.000
_cell.length_c   1.000
_cell.angle_alpha   90.00
_cell.angle_beta   90.00
_cell.angle_gamma   90.00
#
_symmetry.space_group_name_H-M   'P 1'
#
loop_
_entity.id
_entity.type
_entity.pdbx_description
1 polymer ?
#
loop_
_entity_poly.entity_id
_entity_poly.type
_entity_poly.pdbx_seq_one_letter_code
_entity_poly.pdbx_strand_id
1 'polypeptide(L)'
;MTITLDQIRDTKFHVSKRNGYEVTEVDRFVDQVEESFAQLTEENNSLKKQVEALKTAQANAERAAQAKPAADEQPTQEQPRVQEAPAAKPEPQPVVTQPAPATSGTVGDGVEKIVVTTTPEASAAVVRLVQLHTEQVETMEAEAKADAKAKIDQANAQAKKITDDAQAKAKQVEANARTNADKLIADAQRNADDLGRQVDNRRTELFSALESERDELQTAVDELRDYEQRYRNSFTEQLREALESVQGASIAPDNEPGLAKRSNTSGAANDSGATGARTANNEGGTPRLDALLGENRN
;
A
#
# COMPACT_ATOMS: atom_id res chain seq x y z
N MET A 1 18.89 13.80 15.80
CA MET A 1 17.56 13.68 16.44
C MET A 1 16.56 13.50 15.32
N THR A 2 15.90 12.35 15.23
CA THR A 2 14.89 12.07 14.20
C THR A 2 13.52 12.44 14.74
N ILE A 3 12.76 13.21 13.95
CA ILE A 3 11.37 13.54 14.26
C ILE A 3 10.55 12.23 14.22
N THR A 4 9.67 12.00 15.19
CA THR A 4 8.76 10.83 15.20
C THR A 4 7.48 11.13 14.41
N LEU A 5 6.76 10.09 13.98
CA LEU A 5 5.50 10.25 13.23
C LEU A 5 4.51 11.20 13.94
N ASP A 6 4.36 11.06 15.26
CA ASP A 6 3.49 11.92 16.08
C ASP A 6 3.96 13.39 16.13
N GLN A 7 5.27 13.64 16.04
CA GLN A 7 5.82 15.00 15.99
C GLN A 7 5.59 15.67 14.63
N ILE A 8 5.48 14.90 13.54
CA ILE A 8 5.07 15.44 12.23
C ILE A 8 3.60 15.89 12.32
N ARG A 9 2.72 15.05 12.89
CA ARG A 9 1.29 15.36 13.13
C ARG A 9 1.05 16.62 13.97
N ASP A 10 1.83 16.80 15.02
CA ASP A 10 1.72 17.98 15.89
C ASP A 10 2.38 19.25 15.29
N THR A 11 3.07 19.15 14.15
CA THR A 11 3.72 20.31 13.50
C THR A 11 2.69 21.15 12.75
N LYS A 12 2.24 22.24 13.40
CA LYS A 12 1.28 23.20 12.81
C LYS A 12 1.98 24.34 12.08
N PHE A 13 1.71 24.48 10.78
CA PHE A 13 2.20 25.58 9.97
C PHE A 13 1.28 26.81 10.04
N HIS A 14 1.87 28.01 10.11
CA HIS A 14 1.12 29.27 10.14
C HIS A 14 0.98 29.89 8.75
N VAL A 15 -0.27 30.16 8.34
CA VAL A 15 -0.59 30.71 7.01
C VAL A 15 -0.07 32.15 6.84
N SER A 16 0.99 32.31 6.06
CA SER A 16 1.51 33.63 5.67
C SER A 16 0.70 34.24 4.53
N LYS A 17 -0.18 35.19 4.85
CA LYS A 17 -1.24 35.79 4.00
C LYS A 17 -0.83 36.41 2.64
N ARG A 18 0.42 36.33 2.17
CA ARG A 18 0.83 36.90 0.87
C ARG A 18 1.81 36.09 0.00
N ASN A 19 2.61 35.18 0.55
CA ASN A 19 3.60 34.36 -0.19
C ASN A 19 3.83 33.00 0.52
N GLY A 20 2.81 32.43 1.15
CA GLY A 20 2.90 31.13 1.83
C GLY A 20 2.66 29.95 0.90
N TYR A 21 3.16 28.76 1.28
CA TYR A 21 2.67 27.50 0.71
C TYR A 21 1.18 27.33 0.98
N GLU A 22 0.48 26.68 0.06
CA GLU A 22 -0.96 26.42 0.16
C GLU A 22 -1.21 25.35 1.25
N VAL A 23 -2.29 25.49 2.03
CA VAL A 23 -2.50 24.66 3.23
C VAL A 23 -2.82 23.22 2.84
N THR A 24 -3.68 23.00 1.83
CA THR A 24 -4.03 21.64 1.37
C THR A 24 -2.89 20.93 0.65
N GLU A 25 -2.00 21.67 -0.02
CA GLU A 25 -0.73 21.12 -0.55
C GLU A 25 0.23 20.69 0.56
N VAL A 26 0.35 21.48 1.63
CA VAL A 26 1.17 21.14 2.81
C VAL A 26 0.59 19.95 3.56
N ASP A 27 -0.73 19.91 3.79
CA ASP A 27 -1.40 18.78 4.44
C ASP A 27 -1.21 17.49 3.63
N ARG A 28 -1.40 17.54 2.30
CA ARG A 28 -1.15 16.40 1.40
C ARG A 28 0.31 15.93 1.40
N PHE A 29 1.26 16.86 1.51
CA PHE A 29 2.67 16.51 1.63
C PHE A 29 2.98 15.86 2.99
N VAL A 30 2.35 16.33 4.07
CA VAL A 30 2.43 15.69 5.39
C VAL A 30 1.88 14.27 5.35
N ASP A 31 0.70 14.03 4.77
CA ASP A 31 0.14 12.68 4.60
C ASP A 31 1.10 11.73 3.87
N GLN A 32 1.72 12.20 2.77
CA GLN A 32 2.68 11.41 1.99
C GLN A 32 3.98 11.12 2.76
N VAL A 33 4.46 12.09 3.56
CA VAL A 33 5.63 11.89 4.44
C VAL A 33 5.30 10.91 5.57
N GLU A 34 4.09 10.95 6.14
CA GLU A 34 3.64 10.00 7.14
C GLU A 34 3.60 8.57 6.60
N GLU A 35 3.01 8.36 5.44
CA GLU A 35 2.95 7.03 4.81
C GLU A 35 4.37 6.48 4.55
N SER A 36 5.25 7.30 3.97
CA SER A 36 6.63 6.93 3.70
C SER A 36 7.42 6.64 4.99
N PHE A 37 7.20 7.42 6.06
CA PHE A 37 7.87 7.21 7.34
C PHE A 37 7.36 5.97 8.09
N ALA A 38 6.06 5.65 7.97
CA ALA A 38 5.48 4.42 8.47
C ALA A 38 6.07 3.20 7.75
N GLN A 39 6.11 3.21 6.41
CA GLN A 39 6.75 2.16 5.61
C GLN A 39 8.23 1.98 5.98
N LEU A 40 9.00 3.07 6.08
CA LEU A 40 10.42 3.01 6.46
C LEU A 40 10.62 2.50 7.90
N THR A 41 9.69 2.78 8.81
CA THR A 41 9.70 2.26 10.19
C THR A 41 9.42 0.76 10.22
N GLU A 42 8.45 0.29 9.43
CA GLU A 42 8.15 -1.13 9.28
C GLU A 42 9.33 -1.90 8.65
N GLU A 43 9.93 -1.35 7.59
CA GLU A 43 11.12 -1.93 6.95
C GLU A 43 12.29 -2.02 7.93
N ASN A 44 12.59 -0.95 8.69
CA ASN A 44 13.62 -0.97 9.73
C ASN A 44 13.34 -2.03 10.82
N ASN A 45 12.09 -2.22 11.21
CA ASN A 45 11.71 -3.24 12.19
C ASN A 45 11.80 -4.66 11.60
N SER A 46 11.46 -4.83 10.32
CA SER A 46 11.65 -6.09 9.59
C SER A 46 13.13 -6.45 9.45
N LEU A 47 13.97 -5.50 9.01
CA LEU A 47 15.41 -5.69 8.90
C LEU A 47 16.07 -6.00 10.25
N LYS A 48 15.67 -5.33 11.34
CA LYS A 48 16.14 -5.67 12.70
C LYS A 48 15.79 -7.11 13.08
N LYS A 49 14.53 -7.54 12.86
CA LYS A 49 14.11 -8.93 13.10
C LYS A 49 14.89 -9.93 12.25
N GLN A 50 15.17 -9.61 10.99
CA GLN A 50 16.00 -10.45 10.12
C GLN A 50 17.45 -10.54 10.62
N VAL A 51 18.05 -9.43 11.05
CA VAL A 51 19.39 -9.42 11.64
C VAL A 51 19.44 -10.20 12.95
N GLU A 52 18.42 -10.11 13.81
CA GLU A 52 18.33 -10.93 15.03
C GLU A 52 18.13 -12.42 14.73
N ALA A 53 17.30 -12.76 13.74
CA ALA A 53 17.11 -14.13 13.28
C ALA A 53 18.40 -14.73 12.68
N LEU A 54 19.12 -13.97 11.85
CA LEU A 54 20.41 -14.37 11.32
C LEU A 54 21.48 -14.48 12.41
N LYS A 55 21.52 -13.54 13.36
CA LYS A 55 22.46 -13.56 14.49
C LYS A 55 22.20 -14.72 15.44
N THR A 56 20.94 -15.08 15.67
CA THR A 56 20.59 -16.27 16.49
C THR A 56 20.82 -17.58 15.74
N ALA A 57 20.56 -17.63 14.42
CA ALA A 57 20.94 -18.76 13.58
C ALA A 57 22.46 -18.95 13.53
N GLN A 58 23.22 -17.86 13.38
CA GLN A 58 24.69 -17.86 13.43
C GLN A 58 25.19 -18.27 14.81
N ALA A 59 24.66 -17.71 15.90
CA ALA A 59 25.04 -18.12 17.26
C ALA A 59 24.71 -19.60 17.54
N ASN A 60 23.62 -20.13 16.99
CA ASN A 60 23.30 -21.56 17.08
C ASN A 60 24.23 -22.42 16.22
N ALA A 61 24.62 -21.97 15.03
CA ALA A 61 25.62 -22.64 14.19
C ALA A 61 27.01 -22.62 14.83
N GLU A 62 27.41 -21.52 15.44
CA GLU A 62 28.65 -21.39 16.22
C GLU A 62 28.61 -22.27 17.49
N ARG A 63 27.46 -22.35 18.17
CA ARG A 63 27.28 -23.22 19.34
C ARG A 63 27.26 -24.70 18.97
N ALA A 64 26.72 -25.06 17.81
CA ALA A 64 26.80 -26.40 17.24
C ALA A 64 28.21 -26.75 16.76
N ALA A 65 28.97 -25.79 16.21
CA ALA A 65 30.38 -25.96 15.85
C ALA A 65 31.30 -26.08 17.07
N GLN A 66 30.95 -25.42 18.19
CA GLN A 66 31.67 -25.52 19.46
C GLN A 66 31.28 -26.75 20.30
N ALA A 67 30.14 -27.39 20.02
CA ALA A 67 29.68 -28.60 20.68
C ALA A 67 30.00 -29.87 19.87
N LYS A 68 31.21 -30.44 20.07
CA LYS A 68 31.50 -31.84 19.71
C LYS A 68 31.48 -32.76 20.94
N PRO A 69 31.09 -34.04 20.80
CA PRO A 69 30.56 -34.85 21.90
C PRO A 69 31.58 -35.83 22.52
N ALA A 70 31.16 -36.53 23.58
CA ALA A 70 31.81 -37.71 24.18
C ALA A 70 30.85 -38.94 24.11
N ALA A 71 31.39 -40.17 24.26
CA ALA A 71 30.83 -41.43 23.73
C ALA A 71 30.44 -42.50 24.78
N ASP A 72 30.14 -43.73 24.29
CA ASP A 72 29.87 -45.07 24.92
C ASP A 72 28.39 -45.56 24.79
N GLU A 73 28.05 -46.47 23.85
CA GLU A 73 28.19 -47.97 23.78
C GLU A 73 27.29 -48.75 24.80
N GLN A 74 26.22 -49.52 24.52
CA GLN A 74 25.72 -50.44 23.44
C GLN A 74 26.08 -51.94 23.66
N PRO A 75 25.12 -52.91 23.65
CA PRO A 75 25.03 -53.87 22.51
C PRO A 75 23.66 -54.55 22.25
N THR A 76 23.30 -54.77 20.97
CA THR A 76 22.77 -56.04 20.36
C THR A 76 22.32 -55.83 18.90
N GLN A 77 23.09 -56.39 17.94
CA GLN A 77 22.74 -56.91 16.59
C GLN A 77 21.85 -56.05 15.64
N GLU A 78 22.19 -55.67 14.40
CA GLU A 78 23.35 -55.88 13.47
C GLU A 78 23.69 -54.47 12.88
N GLN A 79 24.92 -53.91 12.83
CA GLN A 79 26.20 -54.26 12.19
C GLN A 79 26.25 -54.29 10.64
N PRO A 80 27.37 -53.86 9.99
CA PRO A 80 28.56 -53.15 10.50
C PRO A 80 29.06 -51.95 9.61
N ARG A 81 30.08 -51.15 9.98
CA ARG A 81 30.45 -50.37 11.19
C ARG A 81 31.78 -49.67 10.90
N VAL A 82 31.91 -48.36 11.15
CA VAL A 82 33.08 -47.63 11.75
C VAL A 82 32.67 -46.15 11.92
N GLN A 83 32.23 -45.72 13.11
CA GLN A 83 33.03 -45.15 14.22
C GLN A 83 33.70 -43.81 13.86
N GLU A 84 33.32 -42.63 14.38
CA GLU A 84 33.09 -42.14 15.76
C GLU A 84 34.31 -41.37 16.31
N ALA A 85 34.05 -40.30 17.07
CA ALA A 85 35.05 -39.43 17.70
C ALA A 85 34.90 -39.53 19.23
N PRO A 86 35.91 -39.15 20.04
CA PRO A 86 35.82 -37.81 20.64
C PRO A 86 37.14 -37.11 21.07
N ALA A 87 36.96 -35.86 21.50
CA ALA A 87 37.74 -35.08 22.49
C ALA A 87 38.89 -34.13 22.06
N ALA A 88 38.97 -33.02 22.82
CA ALA A 88 40.01 -31.99 22.95
C ALA A 88 40.10 -30.83 21.91
N LYS A 89 39.52 -29.68 22.28
CA LYS A 89 39.86 -28.29 21.91
C LYS A 89 41.26 -27.96 22.53
N PRO A 90 42.13 -27.03 22.03
CA PRO A 90 41.74 -25.70 21.53
C PRO A 90 42.51 -25.02 20.37
N GLU A 91 41.93 -23.87 19.99
CA GLU A 91 42.38 -22.75 19.14
C GLU A 91 43.81 -22.23 19.49
N PRO A 92 44.53 -21.45 18.63
CA PRO A 92 43.97 -20.44 17.71
C PRO A 92 44.70 -20.10 16.38
N GLN A 93 44.00 -19.29 15.54
CA GLN A 93 44.49 -18.26 14.59
C GLN A 93 45.49 -18.60 13.46
N PRO A 94 45.19 -18.23 12.19
CA PRO A 94 46.20 -18.00 11.17
C PRO A 94 46.73 -16.56 11.25
N VAL A 95 47.97 -16.38 11.71
CA VAL A 95 48.71 -15.11 11.56
C VAL A 95 49.72 -15.22 10.43
N VAL A 96 49.83 -14.13 9.68
CA VAL A 96 50.73 -13.95 8.53
C VAL A 96 52.20 -14.15 8.95
N THR A 97 52.98 -14.96 8.23
CA THR A 97 54.22 -14.52 7.53
C THR A 97 55.02 -15.64 6.85
N GLN A 98 55.46 -15.32 5.63
CA GLN A 98 56.48 -15.92 4.78
C GLN A 98 57.74 -16.48 5.49
N PRO A 99 58.20 -17.68 5.06
CA PRO A 99 59.61 -18.06 5.13
C PRO A 99 60.27 -18.07 3.74
N ALA A 100 61.38 -17.35 3.61
CA ALA A 100 62.37 -17.54 2.54
C ALA A 100 63.30 -18.75 2.88
N PRO A 101 64.09 -19.28 1.93
CA PRO A 101 64.58 -20.66 2.02
C PRO A 101 65.96 -20.83 2.69
N ALA A 102 66.31 -22.12 2.88
CA ALA A 102 67.63 -22.71 3.09
C ALA A 102 68.26 -22.65 4.50
N THR A 103 68.20 -23.79 5.20
CA THR A 103 69.33 -24.34 5.97
C THR A 103 69.36 -25.86 5.88
N SER A 104 70.57 -26.42 5.86
CA SER A 104 70.87 -27.84 5.63
C SER A 104 70.29 -28.77 6.70
N GLY A 105 69.78 -29.94 6.27
CA GLY A 105 69.56 -31.06 7.18
C GLY A 105 70.88 -31.75 7.52
N THR A 106 71.28 -31.72 8.79
CA THR A 106 72.29 -32.63 9.34
C THR A 106 71.57 -33.82 9.96
N VAL A 107 71.73 -34.99 9.35
CA VAL A 107 71.12 -36.25 9.80
C VAL A 107 71.74 -36.67 11.13
N GLY A 108 70.89 -37.01 12.10
CA GLY A 108 71.33 -37.61 13.35
C GLY A 108 71.54 -39.11 13.19
N ASP A 109 72.65 -39.58 13.77
CA ASP A 109 72.91 -40.92 14.31
C ASP A 109 72.67 -42.17 13.43
N GLY A 110 73.69 -43.01 13.31
CA GLY A 110 73.68 -44.19 12.43
C GLY A 110 74.93 -44.35 11.55
N VAL A 111 76.13 -44.12 12.10
CA VAL A 111 77.39 -44.37 11.37
C VAL A 111 77.71 -45.87 11.37
N GLU A 112 76.99 -46.64 10.56
CA GLU A 112 77.51 -47.92 10.07
C GLU A 112 78.60 -47.65 9.04
N LYS A 113 79.84 -47.59 9.54
CA LYS A 113 81.04 -47.37 8.75
C LYS A 113 81.33 -48.60 7.89
N ILE A 114 80.73 -48.66 6.70
CA ILE A 114 81.12 -49.62 5.66
C ILE A 114 82.54 -49.28 5.20
N VAL A 115 83.53 -49.92 5.82
CA VAL A 115 84.94 -49.81 5.43
C VAL A 115 85.13 -50.61 4.15
N VAL A 116 85.18 -49.90 3.02
CA VAL A 116 85.57 -50.49 1.73
C VAL A 116 87.08 -50.76 1.74
N THR A 117 87.46 -51.94 2.22
CA THR A 117 88.73 -52.57 1.84
C THR A 117 88.52 -53.31 0.53
N THR A 118 89.43 -53.08 -0.43
CA THR A 118 89.46 -53.54 -1.84
C THR A 118 88.71 -52.65 -2.84
N THR A 119 89.47 -52.22 -3.85
CA THR A 119 89.17 -51.11 -4.78
C THR A 119 88.49 -51.46 -6.12
N PRO A 120 88.19 -52.73 -6.52
CA PRO A 120 87.45 -52.99 -7.77
C PRO A 120 85.91 -52.99 -7.64
N GLU A 121 85.34 -53.58 -6.58
CA GLU A 121 83.91 -53.95 -6.54
C GLU A 121 82.97 -52.82 -6.09
N ALA A 122 83.44 -51.90 -5.24
CA ALA A 122 82.64 -50.75 -4.78
C ALA A 122 82.21 -49.83 -5.95
N SER A 123 83.05 -49.70 -6.97
CA SER A 123 82.76 -48.96 -8.21
C SER A 123 81.53 -49.51 -8.93
N ALA A 124 81.41 -50.85 -9.01
CA ALA A 124 80.30 -51.51 -9.68
C ALA A 124 79.00 -51.41 -8.87
N ALA A 125 79.09 -51.50 -7.54
CA ALA A 125 77.94 -51.28 -6.66
C ALA A 125 77.39 -49.85 -6.76
N VAL A 126 78.27 -48.83 -6.78
CA VAL A 126 77.87 -47.43 -6.94
C VAL A 126 77.23 -47.17 -8.31
N VAL A 127 77.79 -47.69 -9.41
CA VAL A 127 77.17 -47.57 -10.75
C VAL A 127 75.78 -48.20 -10.77
N ARG A 128 75.60 -49.37 -10.15
CA ARG A 128 74.29 -50.05 -10.08
C ARG A 128 73.29 -49.31 -9.19
N LEU A 129 73.74 -48.68 -8.12
CA LEU A 129 72.92 -47.80 -7.28
C LEU A 129 72.46 -46.54 -8.04
N VAL A 130 73.36 -45.91 -8.80
CA VAL A 130 73.04 -44.75 -9.65
C VAL A 130 72.05 -45.14 -10.76
N GLN A 131 72.25 -46.29 -11.40
CA GLN A 131 71.32 -46.85 -12.39
C GLN A 131 69.92 -47.03 -11.78
N LEU A 132 69.82 -47.70 -10.62
CA LEU A 132 68.56 -47.94 -9.94
C LEU A 132 67.89 -46.64 -9.45
N HIS A 133 68.66 -45.65 -8.99
CA HIS A 133 68.12 -44.33 -8.68
C HIS A 133 67.65 -43.56 -9.91
N THR A 134 68.30 -43.73 -11.07
CA THR A 134 67.85 -43.10 -12.33
C THR A 134 66.54 -43.71 -12.78
N GLU A 135 66.42 -45.04 -12.76
CA GLU A 135 65.16 -45.77 -13.00
C GLU A 135 64.05 -45.35 -12.00
N GLN A 136 64.41 -45.15 -10.73
CA GLN A 136 63.47 -44.68 -9.69
C GLN A 136 63.03 -43.23 -9.92
N VAL A 137 63.93 -42.34 -10.38
CA VAL A 137 63.58 -40.96 -10.74
C VAL A 137 62.71 -40.92 -12.00
N GLU A 138 63.02 -41.71 -13.03
CA GLU A 138 62.23 -41.80 -14.26
C GLU A 138 60.81 -42.33 -14.00
N THR A 139 60.66 -43.33 -13.13
CA THR A 139 59.34 -43.86 -12.71
C THR A 139 58.57 -42.85 -11.85
N MET A 140 59.20 -42.21 -10.87
CA MET A 140 58.57 -41.12 -10.11
C MET A 140 58.18 -39.92 -10.99
N GLU A 141 58.98 -39.58 -12.00
CA GLU A 141 58.62 -38.54 -12.97
C GLU A 141 57.42 -38.94 -13.83
N ALA A 142 57.35 -40.19 -14.29
CA ALA A 142 56.22 -40.70 -15.06
C ALA A 142 54.93 -40.71 -14.23
N GLU A 143 55.01 -41.16 -12.98
CA GLU A 143 53.90 -41.15 -12.03
C GLU A 143 53.45 -39.72 -11.72
N ALA A 144 54.36 -38.81 -11.37
CA ALA A 144 54.03 -37.40 -11.11
C ALA A 144 53.40 -36.69 -12.32
N LYS A 145 53.85 -37.00 -13.56
CA LYS A 145 53.25 -36.49 -14.80
C LYS A 145 51.84 -37.05 -15.03
N ALA A 146 51.61 -38.34 -14.74
CA ALA A 146 50.28 -38.96 -14.80
C ALA A 146 49.32 -38.36 -13.77
N ASP A 147 49.80 -38.16 -12.54
CA ASP A 147 49.07 -37.57 -11.42
C ASP A 147 48.68 -36.11 -11.68
N ALA A 148 49.61 -35.31 -12.23
CA ALA A 148 49.35 -33.94 -12.65
C ALA A 148 48.30 -33.89 -13.78
N LYS A 149 48.41 -34.79 -14.76
CA LYS A 149 47.42 -34.92 -15.84
C LYS A 149 46.04 -35.29 -15.29
N ALA A 150 45.94 -36.28 -14.40
CA ALA A 150 44.68 -36.70 -13.79
C ALA A 150 44.01 -35.56 -12.99
N LYS A 151 44.79 -34.78 -12.23
CA LYS A 151 44.30 -33.60 -11.51
C LYS A 151 43.80 -32.50 -12.45
N ILE A 152 44.48 -32.25 -13.57
CA ILE A 152 44.05 -31.30 -14.61
C ILE A 152 42.76 -31.79 -15.27
N ASP A 153 42.68 -33.07 -15.66
CA ASP A 153 41.50 -33.65 -16.31
C ASP A 153 40.28 -33.65 -15.36
N GLN A 154 40.48 -33.91 -14.06
CA GLN A 154 39.46 -33.80 -13.03
C GLN A 154 38.99 -32.35 -12.82
N ALA A 155 39.91 -31.39 -12.73
CA ALA A 155 39.59 -29.97 -12.59
C ALA A 155 38.81 -29.45 -13.81
N ASN A 156 39.22 -29.84 -15.02
CA ASN A 156 38.52 -29.52 -16.27
C ASN A 156 37.10 -30.12 -16.30
N ALA A 157 36.94 -31.37 -15.86
CA ALA A 157 35.62 -32.01 -15.78
C ALA A 157 34.70 -31.34 -14.75
N GLN A 158 35.24 -30.94 -13.58
CA GLN A 158 34.50 -30.19 -12.56
C GLN A 158 34.11 -28.79 -13.06
N ALA A 159 35.05 -28.05 -13.67
CA ALA A 159 34.80 -26.75 -14.26
C ALA A 159 33.68 -26.82 -15.32
N LYS A 160 33.76 -27.79 -16.23
CA LYS A 160 32.73 -28.01 -17.24
C LYS A 160 31.35 -28.31 -16.62
N LYS A 161 31.30 -29.19 -15.61
CA LYS A 161 30.04 -29.49 -14.91
C LYS A 161 29.43 -28.22 -14.29
N ILE A 162 30.24 -27.39 -13.63
CA ILE A 162 29.78 -26.12 -13.05
C ILE A 162 29.27 -25.16 -14.13
N THR A 163 29.94 -25.07 -15.29
CA THR A 163 29.44 -24.23 -16.40
C THR A 163 28.15 -24.76 -17.01
N ASP A 164 28.02 -26.08 -17.17
CA ASP A 164 26.81 -26.71 -17.71
C ASP A 164 25.61 -26.53 -16.74
N ASP A 165 25.83 -26.75 -15.44
CA ASP A 165 24.83 -26.53 -14.37
C ASP A 165 24.42 -25.04 -14.28
N ALA A 166 25.38 -24.10 -14.41
CA ALA A 166 25.11 -22.67 -14.41
C ALA A 166 24.31 -22.23 -15.66
N GLN A 167 24.67 -22.74 -16.85
CA GLN A 167 23.93 -22.47 -18.09
C GLN A 167 22.51 -23.05 -18.06
N ALA A 168 22.33 -24.25 -17.48
CA ALA A 168 21.00 -24.84 -17.30
C ALA A 168 20.13 -23.99 -16.38
N LYS A 169 20.66 -23.55 -15.22
CA LYS A 169 19.97 -22.64 -14.30
C LYS A 169 19.63 -21.29 -14.93
N ALA A 170 20.57 -20.69 -15.69
CA ALA A 170 20.32 -19.43 -16.40
C ALA A 170 19.14 -19.56 -17.38
N LYS A 171 19.14 -20.60 -18.23
CA LYS A 171 18.03 -20.89 -19.17
C LYS A 171 16.70 -21.11 -18.45
N GLN A 172 16.71 -21.80 -17.30
CA GLN A 172 15.51 -22.01 -16.49
C GLN A 172 14.98 -20.70 -15.90
N VAL A 173 15.85 -19.85 -15.38
CA VAL A 173 15.49 -18.52 -14.86
C VAL A 173 14.94 -17.63 -15.98
N GLU A 174 15.55 -17.62 -17.16
CA GLU A 174 15.03 -16.90 -18.33
C GLU A 174 13.64 -17.40 -18.76
N ALA A 175 13.42 -18.72 -18.83
CA ALA A 175 12.13 -19.29 -19.20
C ALA A 175 11.03 -18.94 -18.18
N ASN A 176 11.36 -19.00 -16.88
CA ASN A 176 10.46 -18.60 -15.80
C ASN A 176 10.17 -17.09 -15.85
N ALA A 177 11.19 -16.25 -16.07
CA ALA A 177 11.05 -14.80 -16.15
C ALA A 177 10.19 -14.37 -17.35
N ARG A 178 10.39 -14.98 -18.53
CA ARG A 178 9.53 -14.77 -19.71
C ARG A 178 8.09 -15.16 -19.41
N THR A 179 7.86 -16.37 -18.92
CA THR A 179 6.51 -16.86 -18.55
C THR A 179 5.82 -15.96 -17.51
N ASN A 180 6.58 -15.40 -16.56
CA ASN A 180 6.04 -14.49 -15.56
C ASN A 180 5.74 -13.10 -16.15
N ALA A 181 6.59 -12.59 -17.05
CA ALA A 181 6.35 -11.35 -17.78
C ALA A 181 5.11 -11.47 -18.70
N ASP A 182 4.98 -12.57 -19.44
CA ASP A 182 3.83 -12.83 -20.30
C ASP A 182 2.51 -12.87 -19.51
N LYS A 183 2.52 -13.50 -18.31
CA LYS A 183 1.38 -13.47 -17.37
C LYS A 183 1.07 -12.06 -16.88
N LEU A 184 2.08 -11.32 -16.42
CA LEU A 184 1.91 -9.96 -15.91
C LEU A 184 1.37 -9.02 -17.01
N ILE A 185 1.81 -9.18 -18.27
CA ILE A 185 1.27 -8.44 -19.42
C ILE A 185 -0.19 -8.82 -19.67
N ALA A 186 -0.53 -10.12 -19.68
CA ALA A 186 -1.90 -10.58 -19.90
C ALA A 186 -2.86 -10.12 -18.80
N ASP A 187 -2.42 -10.14 -17.53
CA ASP A 187 -3.23 -9.69 -16.40
C ASP A 187 -3.33 -8.16 -16.36
N ALA A 188 -2.28 -7.42 -16.72
CA ALA A 188 -2.36 -5.97 -16.89
C ALA A 188 -3.32 -5.56 -18.03
N GLN A 189 -3.32 -6.29 -19.15
CA GLN A 189 -4.27 -6.09 -20.25
C GLN A 189 -5.71 -6.34 -19.82
N ARG A 190 -6.00 -7.46 -19.12
CA ARG A 190 -7.32 -7.76 -18.56
C ARG A 190 -7.81 -6.66 -17.61
N ASN A 191 -6.94 -6.22 -16.70
CA ASN A 191 -7.27 -5.16 -15.75
C ASN A 191 -7.54 -3.82 -16.45
N ALA A 192 -6.83 -3.51 -17.55
CA ALA A 192 -7.08 -2.33 -18.36
C ALA A 192 -8.42 -2.42 -19.12
N ASP A 193 -8.75 -3.57 -19.69
CA ASP A 193 -10.04 -3.82 -20.36
C ASP A 193 -11.22 -3.74 -19.38
N ASP A 194 -11.08 -4.33 -18.19
CA ASP A 194 -12.12 -4.29 -17.14
C ASP A 194 -12.27 -2.91 -16.51
N LEU A 195 -11.19 -2.13 -16.38
CA LEU A 195 -11.27 -0.72 -15.99
C LEU A 195 -11.94 0.11 -17.09
N GLY A 196 -11.64 -0.16 -18.37
CA GLY A 196 -12.31 0.48 -19.51
C GLY A 196 -13.83 0.27 -19.47
N ARG A 197 -14.27 -0.98 -19.29
CA ARG A 197 -15.70 -1.32 -19.11
C ARG A 197 -16.32 -0.60 -17.92
N GLN A 198 -15.63 -0.51 -16.78
CA GLN A 198 -16.12 0.21 -15.61
C GLN A 198 -16.25 1.71 -15.86
N VAL A 199 -15.28 2.32 -16.55
CA VAL A 199 -15.33 3.75 -16.94
C VAL A 199 -16.48 4.01 -17.92
N ASP A 200 -16.68 3.16 -18.93
CA ASP A 200 -17.78 3.32 -19.90
C ASP A 200 -19.16 3.09 -19.27
N ASN A 201 -19.30 2.10 -18.38
CA ASN A 201 -20.51 1.91 -17.59
C ASN A 201 -20.79 3.13 -16.71
N ARG A 202 -19.79 3.59 -15.93
CA ARG A 202 -19.95 4.73 -15.03
C ARG A 202 -20.22 6.03 -15.79
N ARG A 203 -19.61 6.21 -16.96
CA ARG A 203 -19.89 7.30 -17.88
C ARG A 203 -21.35 7.28 -18.32
N THR A 204 -21.87 6.11 -18.72
CA THR A 204 -23.26 5.95 -19.16
C THR A 204 -24.25 6.21 -18.03
N GLU A 205 -23.98 5.71 -16.82
CA GLU A 205 -24.76 6.02 -15.61
C GLU A 205 -24.82 7.53 -15.32
N LEU A 206 -23.66 8.20 -15.34
CA LEU A 206 -23.57 9.64 -15.04
C LEU A 206 -24.26 10.49 -16.11
N PHE A 207 -24.16 10.14 -17.40
CA PHE A 207 -24.89 10.84 -18.44
C PHE A 207 -26.41 10.61 -18.33
N SER A 208 -26.86 9.38 -18.06
CA SER A 208 -28.28 9.10 -17.83
C SER A 208 -28.85 9.87 -16.63
N ALA A 209 -28.08 9.99 -15.54
CA ALA A 209 -28.44 10.80 -14.38
C ALA A 209 -28.52 12.30 -14.72
N LEU A 210 -27.52 12.85 -15.42
CA LEU A 210 -27.51 14.24 -15.87
C LEU A 210 -28.65 14.55 -16.87
N GLU A 211 -29.03 13.58 -17.71
CA GLU A 211 -30.17 13.70 -18.62
C GLU A 211 -31.50 13.75 -17.83
N SER A 212 -31.67 12.91 -16.81
CA SER A 212 -32.83 12.96 -15.88
C SER A 212 -32.90 14.29 -15.14
N GLU A 213 -31.80 14.73 -14.51
CA GLU A 213 -31.74 16.02 -13.80
C GLU A 213 -32.06 17.19 -14.75
N ARG A 214 -31.61 17.14 -16.01
CA ARG A 214 -31.93 18.15 -17.02
C ARG A 214 -33.41 18.13 -17.38
N ASP A 215 -34.02 16.97 -17.57
CA ASP A 215 -35.45 16.83 -17.89
C ASP A 215 -36.35 17.28 -16.71
N GLU A 216 -35.95 16.96 -15.48
CA GLU A 216 -36.58 17.43 -14.24
C GLU A 216 -36.51 18.95 -14.10
N LEU A 217 -35.32 19.55 -14.28
CA LEU A 217 -35.13 21.00 -14.26
C LEU A 217 -35.89 21.71 -15.39
N GLN A 218 -35.95 21.11 -16.59
CA GLN A 218 -36.72 21.64 -17.71
C GLN A 218 -38.22 21.66 -17.37
N THR A 219 -38.74 20.57 -16.78
CA THR A 219 -40.13 20.49 -16.31
C THR A 219 -40.44 21.54 -15.25
N ALA A 220 -39.57 21.69 -14.24
CA ALA A 220 -39.74 22.69 -13.18
C ALA A 220 -39.69 24.15 -13.70
N VAL A 221 -38.90 24.43 -14.73
CA VAL A 221 -38.87 25.75 -15.40
C VAL A 221 -40.18 26.04 -16.14
N ASP A 222 -40.74 25.05 -16.83
CA ASP A 222 -42.01 25.23 -17.54
C ASP A 222 -43.19 25.33 -16.55
N GLU A 223 -43.21 24.56 -15.46
CA GLU A 223 -44.17 24.74 -14.35
C GLU A 223 -44.10 26.14 -13.72
N LEU A 224 -42.89 26.69 -13.51
CA LEU A 224 -42.71 28.03 -12.96
C LEU A 224 -43.21 29.12 -13.90
N ARG A 225 -43.01 28.97 -15.22
CA ARG A 225 -43.55 29.87 -16.24
C ARG A 225 -45.08 29.83 -16.28
N ASP A 226 -45.65 28.63 -16.20
CA ASP A 226 -47.09 28.41 -16.14
C ASP A 226 -47.69 29.06 -14.88
N TYR A 227 -47.04 28.90 -13.73
CA TYR A 227 -47.42 29.58 -12.49
C TYR A 227 -47.33 31.11 -12.63
N GLU A 228 -46.25 31.64 -13.19
CA GLU A 228 -46.07 33.08 -13.41
C GLU A 228 -47.17 33.64 -14.33
N GLN A 229 -47.49 32.96 -15.43
CA GLN A 229 -48.53 33.38 -16.36
C GLN A 229 -49.91 33.36 -15.71
N ARG A 230 -50.25 32.30 -14.97
CA ARG A 230 -51.51 32.22 -14.21
C ARG A 230 -51.59 33.31 -13.14
N TYR A 231 -50.51 33.55 -12.39
CA TYR A 231 -50.44 34.61 -11.38
C TYR A 231 -50.57 36.02 -11.99
N ARG A 232 -49.89 36.29 -13.10
CA ARG A 232 -50.03 37.58 -13.82
C ARG A 232 -51.46 37.79 -14.31
N ASN A 233 -52.10 36.76 -14.84
CA ASN A 233 -53.50 36.83 -15.29
C ASN A 233 -54.44 37.10 -14.11
N SER A 234 -54.38 36.30 -13.04
CA SER A 234 -55.26 36.46 -11.88
C SER A 234 -55.04 37.77 -11.13
N PHE A 235 -53.79 38.23 -11.00
CA PHE A 235 -53.47 39.54 -10.43
C PHE A 235 -54.01 40.69 -11.31
N THR A 236 -53.92 40.58 -12.64
CA THR A 236 -54.48 41.60 -13.55
C THR A 236 -56.01 41.60 -13.51
N GLU A 237 -56.65 40.43 -13.39
CA GLU A 237 -58.11 40.30 -13.20
C GLU A 237 -58.54 40.91 -11.86
N GLN A 238 -57.86 40.58 -10.76
CA GLN A 238 -58.13 41.14 -9.43
C GLN A 238 -57.94 42.67 -9.40
N LEU A 239 -56.92 43.21 -10.09
CA LEU A 239 -56.74 44.66 -10.22
C LEU A 239 -57.85 45.32 -11.05
N ARG A 240 -58.34 44.67 -12.12
CA ARG A 240 -59.48 45.16 -12.90
C ARG A 240 -60.77 45.13 -12.09
N GLU A 241 -61.02 44.05 -11.34
CA GLU A 241 -62.18 43.92 -10.46
C GLU A 241 -62.15 44.98 -9.35
N ALA A 242 -60.98 45.23 -8.74
CA ALA A 242 -60.81 46.30 -7.76
C ALA A 242 -61.05 47.70 -8.37
N LEU A 243 -60.58 47.94 -9.59
CA LEU A 243 -60.82 49.20 -10.31
C LEU A 243 -62.29 49.39 -10.71
N GLU A 244 -62.97 48.34 -11.16
CA GLU A 244 -64.40 48.35 -11.49
C GLU A 244 -65.25 48.55 -10.23
N SER A 245 -64.90 47.87 -9.13
CA SER A 245 -65.54 48.05 -7.82
C SER A 245 -65.43 49.49 -7.32
N VAL A 246 -64.27 50.14 -7.48
CA VAL A 246 -64.07 51.55 -7.11
C VAL A 246 -64.79 52.53 -8.06
N GLN A 247 -64.95 52.18 -9.34
CA GLN A 247 -65.71 53.00 -10.31
C GLN A 247 -67.23 52.87 -10.15
N GLY A 248 -67.72 51.65 -9.91
CA GLY A 248 -69.12 51.34 -9.65
C GLY A 248 -69.58 51.72 -8.24
N ALA A 249 -68.65 51.87 -7.29
CA ALA A 249 -68.92 52.49 -6.00
C ALA A 249 -69.28 53.96 -6.18
N SER A 250 -70.58 54.25 -6.21
CA SER A 250 -71.10 55.60 -6.08
C SER A 250 -70.60 56.23 -4.77
N ILE A 251 -69.61 57.11 -4.87
CA ILE A 251 -69.11 57.93 -3.74
C ILE A 251 -70.07 59.11 -3.45
N ALA A 252 -71.35 58.97 -3.82
CA ALA A 252 -72.41 59.78 -3.26
C ALA A 252 -72.89 59.10 -1.97
N PRO A 253 -72.88 59.79 -0.81
CA PRO A 253 -73.50 59.23 0.38
C PRO A 253 -75.02 59.12 0.16
N ASP A 254 -75.58 57.91 0.25
CA ASP A 254 -77.04 57.68 0.25
C ASP A 254 -77.77 58.53 1.30
N ASN A 255 -77.03 58.92 2.35
CA ASN A 255 -77.42 59.98 3.27
C ASN A 255 -77.16 61.37 2.65
N GLU A 256 -78.07 61.78 1.77
CA GLU A 256 -78.35 63.20 1.57
C GLU A 256 -78.59 63.82 2.96
N PRO A 257 -77.74 64.76 3.44
CA PRO A 257 -77.81 65.21 4.82
C PRO A 257 -79.19 65.81 5.08
N GLY A 258 -79.85 65.36 6.15
CA GLY A 258 -81.24 65.71 6.51
C GLY A 258 -81.51 67.19 6.82
N LEU A 259 -80.57 68.07 6.46
CA LEU A 259 -80.72 69.52 6.34
C LEU A 259 -81.35 69.90 4.99
N ALA A 260 -81.03 69.18 3.90
CA ALA A 260 -81.64 69.38 2.59
C ALA A 260 -83.14 69.03 2.62
N LYS A 261 -83.50 67.82 3.06
CA LYS A 261 -84.90 67.40 3.22
C LYS A 261 -85.73 68.32 4.14
N ARG A 262 -85.14 68.89 5.20
CA ARG A 262 -85.85 69.79 6.14
C ARG A 262 -86.32 71.10 5.51
N SER A 263 -85.68 71.58 4.45
CA SER A 263 -86.14 72.76 3.71
C SER A 263 -87.50 72.55 3.02
N ASN A 264 -87.92 71.30 2.82
CA ASN A 264 -89.14 70.94 2.08
C ASN A 264 -90.24 70.35 2.97
N THR A 265 -90.06 70.30 4.30
CA THR A 265 -91.01 69.65 5.25
C THR A 265 -91.59 70.59 6.30
N SER A 266 -91.48 71.91 6.15
CA SER A 266 -92.05 72.90 7.08
C SER A 266 -93.56 73.14 6.89
N GLY A 267 -94.32 72.09 6.55
CA GLY A 267 -95.66 72.24 5.96
C GLY A 267 -96.62 71.06 6.07
N ALA A 268 -96.57 70.25 7.14
CA ALA A 268 -97.69 69.41 7.56
C ALA A 268 -97.52 68.98 9.03
N ALA A 269 -98.54 69.22 9.86
CA ALA A 269 -98.59 68.80 11.26
C ALA A 269 -99.69 67.75 11.47
N ASN A 270 -99.58 66.99 12.58
CA ASN A 270 -100.46 65.91 13.04
C ASN A 270 -100.45 64.64 12.13
N ASP A 271 -100.70 63.42 12.63
CA ASP A 271 -101.33 63.04 13.91
C ASP A 271 -100.77 61.74 14.53
N SER A 272 -100.92 61.64 15.85
CA SER A 272 -100.91 60.54 16.83
C SER A 272 -100.75 59.05 16.42
N GLY A 273 -100.11 58.26 17.31
CA GLY A 273 -100.22 56.77 17.37
C GLY A 273 -98.89 56.02 17.42
N ALA A 274 -98.10 56.04 18.50
CA ALA A 274 -98.22 55.22 19.72
C ALA A 274 -97.58 53.81 19.68
N THR A 275 -96.54 53.63 20.51
CA THR A 275 -96.08 52.40 21.21
C THR A 275 -95.55 51.17 20.44
N GLY A 276 -94.32 50.74 20.77
CA GLY A 276 -93.79 49.41 20.40
C GLY A 276 -92.25 49.27 20.41
N ALA A 277 -91.64 49.23 21.60
CA ALA A 277 -90.24 48.97 21.96
C ALA A 277 -89.37 48.15 20.95
N ARG A 278 -88.10 48.51 20.65
CA ARG A 278 -86.86 48.43 21.50
C ARG A 278 -86.68 47.01 22.11
N THR A 279 -85.56 46.29 22.11
CA THR A 279 -84.11 46.55 21.89
C THR A 279 -83.37 45.17 21.83
N ALA A 280 -82.10 44.95 21.47
CA ALA A 280 -80.96 45.79 21.02
C ALA A 280 -79.90 44.95 20.25
N ASN A 281 -78.93 45.62 19.63
CA ASN A 281 -77.46 45.42 19.70
C ASN A 281 -76.93 44.03 20.11
N ASN A 282 -76.20 43.29 19.24
CA ASN A 282 -74.79 43.49 18.82
C ASN A 282 -73.80 42.70 19.69
N GLU A 283 -73.14 41.71 19.11
CA GLU A 283 -71.75 41.33 19.44
C GLU A 283 -71.14 40.52 18.30
N GLY A 284 -69.93 40.91 17.86
CA GLY A 284 -69.21 40.22 16.80
C GLY A 284 -68.40 39.05 17.35
N GLY A 285 -68.63 37.85 16.83
CA GLY A 285 -67.81 36.67 17.08
C GLY A 285 -67.04 36.28 15.82
N THR A 286 -65.70 36.34 15.88
CA THR A 286 -64.86 35.73 14.85
C THR A 286 -65.06 34.21 14.85
N PRO A 287 -65.15 33.54 13.68
CA PRO A 287 -65.27 32.09 13.63
C PRO A 287 -63.99 31.46 14.18
N ARG A 288 -64.14 30.56 15.16
CA ARG A 288 -62.99 29.88 15.79
C ARG A 288 -62.37 28.86 14.85
N LEU A 289 -61.05 28.78 14.91
CA LEU A 289 -60.20 27.80 14.21
C LEU A 289 -60.38 26.33 14.67
N ASP A 290 -61.35 26.05 15.56
CA ASP A 290 -61.63 24.71 16.09
C ASP A 290 -62.27 23.74 15.07
N ALA A 291 -62.77 24.24 13.94
CA ALA A 291 -63.46 23.43 12.92
C ALA A 291 -62.52 22.71 11.91
N LEU A 292 -61.20 22.90 12.00
CA LEU A 292 -60.25 22.41 10.97
C LEU A 292 -59.24 21.34 11.44
N LEU A 293 -59.33 20.84 12.69
CA LEU A 293 -58.46 19.76 13.20
C LEU A 293 -59.21 18.48 13.62
N GLY A 294 -60.53 18.41 13.41
CA GLY A 294 -61.34 17.27 13.86
C GLY A 294 -61.45 16.10 12.87
N GLU A 295 -61.21 16.31 11.57
CA GLU A 295 -61.76 15.45 10.51
C GLU A 295 -60.68 14.78 9.64
N ASN A 296 -59.59 14.33 10.25
CA ASN A 296 -58.55 13.56 9.54
C ASN A 296 -57.96 12.43 10.41
N ARG A 297 -58.83 11.51 10.86
CA ARG A 297 -58.47 10.18 11.43
C ARG A 297 -59.65 9.20 11.37
N ASN A 298 -59.82 8.55 10.22
CA ASN A 298 -60.08 7.11 10.07
C ASN A 298 -60.08 6.74 8.59
#